data_AF-A0A849BZ68-F1
#
_entry.id   AF-A0A849BZ68-F1
#
_cell.length_a   1.000
_cell.length_b   1.000
_cell.length_c   1.000
_cell.angle_alpha   90.00
_cell.angle_beta   90.00
_cell.angle_gamma   90.00
#
_symmetry.space_group_name_H-M   'P 1'
#
loop_
_entity.id
_entity.type
_entity.pdbx_description
1 polymer ?
#
loop_
_entity_poly.entity_id
_entity_poly.type
_entity_poly.pdbx_seq_one_letter_code
_entity_poly.pdbx_strand_id
1 'polypeptide(L)'
;MSPHDREQRETRSPLDIDDLLASLDTGESEPYDAESVAAGHRIANRLTRRWAHAGSNAGPATVTPIAARRTSVLAVPGWTEQVRAAASGTAGPLQRVVDRELGIEFVRSATDGRETSIVVTSFGELVSAGDVVRVQIGSGSGRTDLLVVLHTADNGDLVGQIITPAVTMSDDLEIALTPLSSLSGEHTRAVTEAVRTSPTPGRNAWRRIAKHLPADHPVRSAIIDGLR
;
A
#
# COMPACT_ATOMS: atom_id res chain seq x y z
N MET A 1 -8.72 -34.72 58.30
CA MET A 1 -7.74 -35.13 57.27
C MET A 1 -8.52 -35.46 56.00
N SER A 2 -8.44 -34.79 54.87
CA SER A 2 -7.85 -33.51 54.44
C SER A 2 -8.61 -33.07 53.16
N PRO A 3 -8.73 -31.77 52.89
CA PRO A 3 -9.30 -31.23 51.66
C PRO A 3 -8.23 -31.08 50.56
N HIS A 4 -8.67 -30.85 49.32
CA HIS A 4 -7.92 -30.43 48.12
C HIS A 4 -7.51 -31.52 47.13
N ASP A 5 -8.39 -31.78 46.15
CA ASP A 5 -7.98 -32.06 44.77
C ASP A 5 -8.76 -31.11 43.86
N ARG A 6 -8.21 -29.90 43.70
CA ARG A 6 -8.55 -28.99 42.60
C ARG A 6 -7.54 -29.29 41.49
N GLU A 7 -8.04 -29.83 40.38
CA GLU A 7 -7.33 -29.96 39.12
C GLU A 7 -6.78 -28.59 38.68
N GLN A 8 -5.50 -28.37 38.93
CA GLN A 8 -4.72 -27.33 38.29
C GLN A 8 -4.39 -27.80 36.88
N ARG A 9 -5.20 -27.38 35.91
CA ARG A 9 -4.79 -27.37 34.50
C ARG A 9 -3.66 -26.36 34.37
N GLU A 10 -2.44 -26.86 34.27
CA GLU A 10 -1.23 -26.12 33.93
C GLU A 10 -1.45 -25.33 32.64
N THR A 11 -1.63 -24.02 32.80
CA THR A 11 -1.46 -23.05 31.73
C THR A 11 0.01 -23.08 31.32
N ARG A 12 0.30 -23.60 30.13
CA ARG A 12 1.60 -23.43 29.46
C ARG A 12 1.88 -21.92 29.35
N SER A 13 2.83 -21.43 30.12
CA SER A 13 3.34 -20.06 29.97
C SER A 13 3.92 -19.88 28.56
N PRO A 14 3.76 -18.70 27.95
CA PRO A 14 4.46 -18.35 26.72
C PRO A 14 5.97 -18.43 26.95
N LEU A 15 6.70 -19.03 26.02
CA LEU A 15 8.16 -19.04 26.02
C LEU A 15 8.67 -17.61 26.19
N ASP A 16 9.47 -17.39 27.24
CA ASP A 16 10.06 -16.12 27.56
C ASP A 16 11.17 -15.80 26.54
N ILE A 17 11.07 -14.65 25.89
CA ILE A 17 12.05 -14.19 24.89
C ILE A 17 13.38 -13.91 25.58
N ASP A 18 13.37 -13.58 26.88
CA ASP A 18 14.58 -13.34 27.66
C ASP A 18 15.37 -14.63 27.91
N ASP A 19 14.70 -15.79 28.03
CA ASP A 19 15.37 -17.09 28.13
C ASP A 19 16.05 -17.49 26.79
N LEU A 20 15.43 -17.16 25.66
CA LEU A 20 16.02 -17.39 24.34
C LEU A 20 17.26 -16.51 24.11
N LEU A 21 17.21 -15.25 24.56
CA LEU A 21 18.35 -14.34 24.45
C LEU A 21 19.49 -14.71 25.41
N ALA A 22 19.17 -15.21 26.61
CA ALA A 22 20.18 -15.71 27.55
C ALA A 22 20.92 -16.94 27.00
N SER A 23 20.25 -17.81 26.23
CA SER A 23 20.87 -18.99 25.61
C SER A 23 21.83 -18.67 24.46
N LEU A 24 21.70 -17.49 23.84
CA LEU A 24 22.57 -17.02 22.76
C LEU A 24 23.84 -16.32 23.30
N ASP A 25 23.83 -15.85 24.54
CA ASP A 25 24.94 -15.12 25.18
C ASP A 25 25.88 -16.02 26.01
N THR A 26 25.46 -17.26 26.27
CA THR A 26 26.37 -18.29 26.78
C THR A 26 27.28 -18.75 25.63
N GLY A 27 28.41 -18.09 25.47
CA GLY A 27 29.48 -18.35 24.49
C GLY A 27 30.14 -19.74 24.54
N GLU A 28 29.44 -20.78 24.96
CA GLU A 28 29.84 -22.17 24.76
C GLU A 28 29.42 -22.60 23.35
N SER A 29 30.18 -22.14 22.36
CA SER A 29 30.15 -22.80 21.05
C SER A 29 30.72 -24.20 21.22
N GLU A 30 29.85 -25.21 21.29
CA GLU A 30 30.27 -26.59 21.03
C GLU A 30 31.10 -26.58 19.73
N PRO A 31 32.30 -27.18 19.72
CA PRO A 31 33.11 -27.22 18.51
C PRO A 31 32.30 -27.98 17.45
N TYR A 32 31.95 -27.28 16.37
CA TYR A 32 31.21 -27.85 15.24
C TYR A 32 31.80 -29.22 14.89
N ASP A 33 30.95 -30.24 14.91
CA ASP A 33 31.38 -31.58 14.54
C ASP A 33 31.97 -31.57 13.12
N ALA A 34 32.90 -32.48 12.86
CA ALA A 34 33.58 -32.55 11.57
C ALA A 34 32.60 -32.77 10.40
N GLU A 35 31.42 -33.31 10.70
CA GLU A 35 30.34 -33.54 9.74
C GLU A 35 29.63 -32.24 9.33
N SER A 36 29.40 -31.32 10.26
CA SER A 36 28.81 -29.99 10.04
C SER A 36 29.75 -29.11 9.24
N VAL A 37 31.05 -29.17 9.53
CA VAL A 37 32.08 -28.49 8.73
C VAL A 37 32.14 -29.06 7.31
N ALA A 38 32.08 -30.38 7.16
CA ALA A 38 32.04 -31.03 5.85
C ALA A 38 30.74 -30.71 5.07
N ALA A 39 29.59 -30.62 5.76
CA ALA A 39 28.32 -30.20 5.17
C ALA A 39 28.39 -28.73 4.70
N GLY A 40 28.93 -27.84 5.52
CA GLY A 40 29.16 -26.43 5.18
C GLY A 40 30.03 -26.28 3.93
N HIS A 41 31.14 -27.02 3.86
CA HIS A 41 32.01 -27.01 2.67
C HIS A 41 31.31 -27.54 1.42
N ARG A 42 30.47 -28.56 1.52
CA ARG A 42 29.68 -29.08 0.37
C ARG A 42 28.65 -28.06 -0.13
N ILE A 43 27.99 -27.35 0.78
CA ILE A 43 27.02 -26.29 0.44
C ILE A 43 27.74 -25.11 -0.21
N ALA A 44 28.83 -24.64 0.39
CA ALA A 44 29.66 -23.57 -0.16
C ALA A 44 30.12 -23.93 -1.58
N ASN A 45 30.72 -25.11 -1.78
CA ASN A 45 31.19 -25.56 -3.09
C ASN A 45 30.07 -25.74 -4.13
N ARG A 46 28.82 -26.00 -3.71
CA ARG A 46 27.66 -26.05 -4.60
C ARG A 46 27.23 -24.65 -5.02
N LEU A 47 27.23 -23.68 -4.11
CA LEU A 47 26.90 -22.28 -4.38
C LEU A 47 27.94 -21.63 -5.29
N THR A 48 29.25 -21.80 -5.00
CA THR A 48 30.32 -21.21 -5.83
C THR A 48 30.34 -21.79 -7.24
N ARG A 49 30.09 -23.10 -7.40
CA ARG A 49 29.96 -23.71 -8.73
C ARG A 49 28.75 -23.18 -9.49
N ARG A 50 27.60 -23.01 -8.83
CA ARG A 50 26.40 -22.46 -9.46
C ARG A 50 26.58 -21.01 -9.90
N TRP A 51 27.33 -20.21 -9.14
CA TRP A 51 27.69 -18.84 -9.53
C TRP A 51 28.71 -18.80 -10.67
N ALA A 52 29.72 -19.67 -10.65
CA ALA A 52 30.70 -19.76 -11.74
C ALA A 52 30.08 -20.18 -13.08
N HIS A 53 29.02 -21.00 -13.06
CA HIS A 53 28.29 -21.40 -14.28
C HIS A 53 27.22 -20.38 -14.71
N ALA A 54 26.77 -19.50 -13.80
CA ALA A 54 25.82 -18.43 -14.12
C ALA A 54 26.50 -17.23 -14.80
N GLY A 55 27.82 -17.06 -14.64
CA GLY A 55 28.57 -15.90 -15.13
C GLY A 55 29.05 -15.95 -16.58
N SER A 56 28.93 -17.09 -17.30
CA SER A 56 29.49 -17.22 -18.64
C SER A 56 28.50 -17.06 -19.80
N ASN A 57 27.18 -16.99 -19.54
CA ASN A 57 26.15 -16.85 -20.60
C ASN A 57 24.94 -15.97 -20.23
N ALA A 58 24.94 -15.31 -19.07
CA ALA A 58 23.86 -14.40 -18.68
C ALA A 58 24.36 -12.95 -18.76
N GLY A 59 23.67 -12.11 -19.54
CA GLY A 59 23.86 -10.66 -19.48
C GLY A 59 23.71 -10.13 -18.05
N PRO A 60 24.18 -8.90 -17.76
CA PRO A 60 24.23 -8.36 -16.40
C PRO A 60 22.87 -8.55 -15.70
N ALA A 61 22.89 -9.27 -14.58
CA ALA A 61 21.68 -9.55 -13.82
C ALA A 61 21.14 -8.24 -13.23
N THR A 62 19.99 -7.81 -13.72
CA THR A 62 19.28 -6.65 -13.16
C THR A 62 18.84 -6.99 -11.75
N VAL A 63 19.44 -6.34 -10.75
CA VAL A 63 19.02 -6.45 -9.36
C VAL A 63 17.74 -5.65 -9.20
N THR A 64 16.59 -6.32 -9.16
CA THR A 64 15.33 -5.69 -8.73
C THR A 64 15.39 -5.48 -7.21
N PRO A 65 15.32 -4.25 -6.70
CA PRO A 65 15.30 -4.02 -5.26
C PRO A 65 14.09 -4.72 -4.61
N ILE A 66 14.33 -5.37 -3.47
CA ILE A 66 13.35 -6.16 -2.69
C ILE A 66 12.14 -5.32 -2.23
N ALA A 67 12.25 -3.98 -2.26
CA ALA A 67 11.13 -3.07 -2.01
C ALA A 67 9.95 -3.24 -3.00
N ALA A 68 10.14 -3.92 -4.13
CA ALA A 68 9.08 -4.17 -5.11
C ALA A 68 8.04 -5.25 -4.72
N ARG A 69 8.01 -5.77 -3.47
CA ARG A 69 7.20 -6.99 -3.15
C ARG A 69 6.35 -6.96 -1.89
N ARG A 70 6.03 -5.80 -1.34
CA ARG A 70 4.83 -5.67 -0.49
C ARG A 70 4.03 -4.47 -0.98
N THR A 71 3.09 -4.75 -1.88
CA THR A 71 1.99 -3.83 -2.15
C THR A 71 1.15 -3.81 -0.88
N SER A 72 1.53 -2.99 0.11
CA SER A 72 0.67 -2.78 1.27
C SER A 72 -0.66 -2.20 0.76
N VAL A 73 -1.75 -2.75 1.29
CA VAL A 73 -3.10 -2.34 0.93
C VAL A 73 -3.79 -1.94 2.22
N LEU A 74 -4.21 -0.68 2.28
CA LEU A 74 -5.02 -0.14 3.35
C LEU A 74 -6.49 -0.49 3.08
N ALA A 75 -7.11 -1.26 3.96
CA ALA A 75 -8.55 -1.50 3.93
C ALA A 75 -9.28 -0.40 4.72
N VAL A 76 -10.23 0.28 4.06
CA VAL A 76 -11.10 1.29 4.67
C VAL A 76 -12.54 0.76 4.64
N PRO A 77 -13.08 0.28 5.77
CA PRO A 77 -14.42 -0.27 5.79
C PRO A 77 -15.48 0.81 5.58
N GLY A 78 -16.59 0.41 4.96
CA GLY A 78 -17.83 1.15 4.84
C GLY A 78 -18.26 1.77 6.16
N TRP A 79 -18.75 3.00 6.12
CA TRP A 79 -19.32 3.65 7.29
C TRP A 79 -20.66 3.00 7.64
N THR A 80 -20.71 2.30 8.79
CA THR A 80 -21.90 1.55 9.24
C THR A 80 -22.64 2.19 10.42
N GLU A 81 -22.20 3.33 10.96
CA GLU A 81 -22.93 3.93 12.09
C GLU A 81 -24.30 4.47 11.66
N GLN A 82 -25.37 3.83 12.14
CA GLN A 82 -26.66 4.47 12.32
C GLN A 82 -26.48 5.62 13.31
N VAL A 83 -26.46 6.85 12.81
CA VAL A 83 -26.45 8.06 13.65
C VAL A 83 -27.68 8.02 14.57
N ARG A 84 -27.50 7.66 15.85
CA ARG A 84 -28.45 8.04 16.89
C ARG A 84 -28.32 9.55 17.05
N ALA A 85 -29.36 10.25 16.59
CA ALA A 85 -29.42 11.70 16.52
C ALA A 85 -28.94 12.39 17.81
N ALA A 86 -27.76 13.01 17.75
CA ALA A 86 -27.34 14.12 18.62
C ALA A 86 -26.07 14.77 18.05
N ALA A 87 -26.13 15.29 16.82
CA ALA A 87 -25.13 16.23 16.34
C ALA A 87 -25.84 17.35 15.59
N SER A 88 -26.07 18.46 16.29
CA SER A 88 -26.45 19.74 15.71
C SER A 88 -25.22 20.30 14.98
N GLY A 89 -24.94 19.78 13.79
CA GLY A 89 -23.82 20.23 12.99
C GLY A 89 -24.12 19.95 11.52
N THR A 90 -24.17 21.01 10.73
CA THR A 90 -24.35 21.04 9.27
C THR A 90 -23.24 20.32 8.48
N ALA A 91 -22.35 19.58 9.15
CA ALA A 91 -21.26 18.85 8.55
C ALA A 91 -21.72 17.43 8.22
N GLY A 92 -21.67 17.05 6.94
CA GLY A 92 -21.94 15.68 6.50
C GLY A 92 -20.97 14.66 7.10
N PRO A 93 -21.25 13.36 6.95
CA PRO A 93 -20.40 12.29 7.47
C PRO A 93 -18.97 12.40 6.88
N LEU A 94 -17.97 12.29 7.75
CA LEU A 94 -16.54 12.37 7.43
C LEU A 94 -15.81 11.18 8.06
N GLN A 95 -15.02 10.47 7.26
CA GLN A 95 -14.15 9.38 7.72
C GLN A 95 -12.70 9.70 7.41
N ARG A 96 -11.85 9.55 8.43
CA ARG A 96 -10.41 9.77 8.36
C ARG A 96 -9.69 8.49 8.79
N VAL A 97 -8.72 8.06 7.99
CA VAL A 97 -7.91 6.86 8.25
C VAL A 97 -6.45 7.20 7.98
N VAL A 98 -5.56 6.83 8.89
CA VAL A 98 -4.12 7.09 8.79
C VAL A 98 -3.40 5.76 8.68
N ASP A 99 -2.60 5.59 7.63
CA ASP A 99 -1.78 4.42 7.41
C ASP A 99 -0.29 4.80 7.42
N ARG A 100 0.43 4.29 8.41
CA ARG A 100 1.86 4.58 8.59
C ARG A 100 2.77 3.76 7.69
N GLU A 101 2.30 2.62 7.18
CA GLU A 101 3.09 1.76 6.29
C GLU A 101 3.15 2.38 4.89
N LEU A 102 2.01 2.88 4.41
CA LEU A 102 1.91 3.65 3.17
C LEU A 102 2.36 5.11 3.34
N GLY A 103 2.37 5.63 4.58
CA GLY A 103 2.74 7.02 4.87
C GLY A 103 1.69 8.02 4.38
N ILE A 104 0.42 7.61 4.37
CA ILE A 104 -0.69 8.42 3.87
C ILE A 104 -1.82 8.55 4.89
N GLU A 105 -2.50 9.68 4.81
CA GLU A 105 -3.79 9.93 5.42
C GLU A 105 -4.85 9.96 4.33
N PHE A 106 -5.89 9.17 4.53
CA PHE A 106 -7.06 9.13 3.67
C PHE A 106 -8.25 9.78 4.39
N VAL A 107 -8.92 10.69 3.71
CA VAL A 107 -10.17 11.31 4.16
C VAL A 107 -11.23 11.12 3.08
N ARG A 108 -12.39 10.58 3.46
CA ARG A 108 -13.59 10.64 2.63
C ARG A 108 -14.70 11.42 3.33
N SER A 109 -15.44 12.22 2.57
CA SER A 109 -16.58 12.97 3.08
C SER A 109 -17.68 13.08 2.03
N ALA A 110 -18.93 13.08 2.48
CA ALA A 110 -20.06 13.39 1.62
C ALA A 110 -20.05 14.89 1.26
N THR A 111 -20.28 15.22 -0.01
CA THR A 111 -20.55 16.58 -0.46
C THR A 111 -22.06 16.86 -0.43
N ASP A 112 -22.44 18.12 -0.62
CA ASP A 112 -23.84 18.56 -0.73
C ASP A 112 -24.54 18.04 -2.00
N GLY A 113 -23.78 17.61 -3.01
CA GLY A 113 -24.25 17.23 -4.35
C GLY A 113 -24.52 15.75 -4.62
N ARG A 114 -24.58 14.88 -3.60
CA ARG A 114 -24.57 13.40 -3.72
C ARG A 114 -23.25 12.81 -4.22
N GLU A 115 -22.16 13.57 -4.13
CA GLU A 115 -20.83 13.08 -4.47
C GLU A 115 -20.04 12.81 -3.18
N THR A 116 -18.95 12.07 -3.32
CA THR A 116 -17.99 11.86 -2.23
C THR A 116 -16.68 12.52 -2.61
N SER A 117 -16.16 13.35 -1.72
CA SER A 117 -14.79 13.87 -1.82
C SER A 117 -13.86 12.87 -1.19
N ILE A 118 -12.84 12.45 -1.93
CA ILE A 118 -11.72 11.65 -1.44
C ILE A 118 -10.49 12.53 -1.47
N VAL A 119 -9.85 12.69 -0.32
CA VAL A 119 -8.59 13.41 -0.16
C VAL A 119 -7.54 12.45 0.38
N VAL A 120 -6.36 12.45 -0.23
CA VAL A 120 -5.20 11.70 0.24
C VAL A 120 -4.08 12.69 0.51
N THR A 121 -3.54 12.68 1.71
CA THR A 121 -2.39 13.48 2.10
C THR A 121 -1.25 12.55 2.45
N SER A 122 -0.06 12.77 1.90
CA SER A 122 1.12 12.03 2.30
C SER A 122 1.91 12.78 3.37
N PHE A 123 2.44 12.02 4.32
CA PHE A 123 3.37 12.49 5.35
C PHE A 123 4.66 11.64 5.41
N GLY A 124 4.83 10.69 4.49
CA GLY A 124 6.00 9.81 4.42
C GLY A 124 6.91 10.08 3.21
N GLU A 125 8.10 9.52 3.24
CA GLU A 125 9.10 9.64 2.15
C GLU A 125 8.87 8.67 0.99
N LEU A 126 7.86 7.79 1.10
CA LEU A 126 7.60 6.70 0.16
C LEU A 126 6.95 7.16 -1.15
N VAL A 127 6.43 8.38 -1.20
CA VAL A 127 5.68 8.90 -2.35
C VAL A 127 6.20 10.24 -2.81
N SER A 128 6.03 10.49 -4.09
CA SER A 128 6.45 11.71 -4.79
C SER A 128 5.29 12.36 -5.53
N ALA A 129 5.45 13.62 -5.89
CA ALA A 129 4.49 14.28 -6.78
C ALA A 129 4.41 13.53 -8.13
N GLY A 130 3.19 13.23 -8.57
CA GLY A 130 2.92 12.44 -9.77
C GLY A 130 2.67 10.96 -9.50
N ASP A 131 2.92 10.47 -8.28
CA ASP A 131 2.46 9.15 -7.88
C ASP A 131 0.94 9.10 -7.80
N VAL A 132 0.40 7.89 -7.96
CA VAL A 132 -1.04 7.66 -8.05
C VAL A 132 -1.47 6.74 -6.93
N VAL A 133 -2.48 7.17 -6.18
CA VAL A 133 -3.16 6.36 -5.19
C VAL A 133 -4.33 5.69 -5.89
N ARG A 134 -4.35 4.35 -5.90
CA ARG A 134 -5.49 3.58 -6.40
C ARG A 134 -6.44 3.32 -5.24
N VAL A 135 -7.70 3.67 -5.44
CA VAL A 135 -8.81 3.40 -4.53
C VAL A 135 -9.76 2.45 -5.24
N GLN A 136 -9.78 1.20 -4.81
CA GLN A 136 -10.63 0.17 -5.37
C GLN A 136 -11.93 0.09 -4.54
N ILE A 137 -13.07 0.11 -5.20
CA ILE A 137 -14.40 0.05 -4.58
C ILE A 137 -14.89 -1.40 -4.53
N GLY A 138 -15.22 -1.87 -3.33
CA GLY A 138 -15.80 -3.18 -3.06
C GLY A 138 -14.79 -4.35 -3.05
N SER A 139 -15.19 -5.43 -2.38
CA SER A 139 -14.48 -6.71 -2.33
C SER A 139 -15.20 -7.73 -3.25
N GLY A 140 -14.83 -7.84 -4.53
CA GLY A 140 -15.51 -8.78 -5.44
C GLY A 140 -15.14 -8.65 -6.92
N SER A 141 -15.88 -9.31 -7.82
CA SER A 141 -15.63 -9.37 -9.27
C SER A 141 -16.14 -8.17 -10.10
N GLY A 142 -16.66 -7.14 -9.42
CA GLY A 142 -17.12 -5.87 -10.01
C GLY A 142 -16.28 -4.67 -9.58
N ARG A 143 -14.95 -4.83 -9.57
CA ARG A 143 -14.00 -3.83 -9.06
C ARG A 143 -14.03 -2.58 -9.92
N THR A 144 -14.31 -1.44 -9.30
CA THR A 144 -14.12 -0.14 -9.93
C THR A 144 -12.89 0.51 -9.30
N ASP A 145 -11.92 0.84 -10.13
CA ASP A 145 -10.73 1.57 -9.70
C ASP A 145 -10.94 3.07 -9.89
N LEU A 146 -10.71 3.82 -8.82
CA LEU A 146 -10.53 5.26 -8.84
C LEU A 146 -9.06 5.57 -8.64
N LEU A 147 -8.58 6.60 -9.33
CA LEU A 147 -7.19 7.03 -9.25
C LEU A 147 -7.12 8.45 -8.72
N VAL A 148 -6.25 8.67 -7.75
CA VAL A 148 -5.99 9.98 -7.16
C VAL A 148 -4.52 10.32 -7.38
N VAL A 149 -4.25 11.36 -8.18
CA VAL A 149 -2.88 11.81 -8.42
C VAL A 149 -2.39 12.70 -7.29
N LEU A 150 -1.22 12.39 -6.75
CA LEU A 150 -0.55 13.21 -5.75
C LEU A 150 0.18 14.37 -6.41
N HIS A 151 0.10 15.54 -5.80
CA HIS A 151 0.78 16.75 -6.22
C HIS A 151 1.16 17.60 -5.00
N THR A 152 2.19 18.42 -5.17
CA THR A 152 2.59 19.38 -4.14
C THR A 152 1.55 20.50 -4.06
N ALA A 153 0.96 20.68 -2.88
CA ALA A 153 0.12 21.81 -2.54
C ALA A 153 0.96 23.06 -2.21
N ASP A 154 0.30 24.22 -2.06
CA ASP A 154 0.97 25.50 -1.82
C ASP A 154 1.76 25.53 -0.50
N ASN A 155 1.37 24.71 0.48
CA ASN A 155 2.05 24.55 1.76
C ASN A 155 3.23 23.56 1.73
N GLY A 156 3.51 22.94 0.57
CA GLY A 156 4.57 21.95 0.39
C GLY A 156 4.14 20.50 0.61
N ASP A 157 2.93 20.25 1.12
CA ASP A 157 2.44 18.90 1.36
C ASP A 157 2.12 18.18 0.04
N LEU A 158 2.28 16.86 0.02
CA LEU A 158 1.81 16.04 -1.09
C LEU A 158 0.35 15.65 -0.84
N VAL A 159 -0.54 16.18 -1.68
CA VAL A 159 -1.98 15.94 -1.60
C VAL A 159 -2.54 15.44 -2.93
N GLY A 160 -3.62 14.69 -2.87
CA GLY A 160 -4.42 14.32 -4.03
C GLY A 160 -5.90 14.38 -3.66
N GLN A 161 -6.74 14.75 -4.62
CA GLN A 161 -8.17 14.83 -4.39
C GLN A 161 -8.95 14.42 -5.64
N ILE A 162 -10.08 13.75 -5.44
CA ILE A 162 -11.13 13.58 -6.43
C ILE A 162 -12.50 13.82 -5.78
N ILE A 163 -13.47 14.27 -6.58
CA ILE A 163 -14.87 14.40 -6.18
C ILE A 163 -15.69 13.57 -7.15
N THR A 164 -16.36 12.53 -6.67
CA THR A 164 -16.98 11.53 -7.55
C THR A 164 -18.31 11.00 -7.00
N PRO A 165 -19.32 10.75 -7.85
CA PRO A 165 -20.53 10.05 -7.47
C PRO A 165 -20.35 8.52 -7.42
N ALA A 166 -19.19 8.00 -7.84
CA ALA A 166 -18.95 6.55 -7.94
C ALA A 166 -18.73 5.87 -6.57
N VAL A 167 -18.41 6.65 -5.53
CA VAL A 167 -18.22 6.17 -4.15
C VAL A 167 -19.27 6.78 -3.26
N THR A 168 -19.75 5.98 -2.33
CA THR A 168 -20.59 6.37 -1.22
C THR A 168 -19.86 6.15 0.12
N MET A 169 -20.40 6.73 1.19
CA MET A 169 -19.84 6.50 2.53
C MET A 169 -19.99 5.05 3.01
N SER A 170 -20.90 4.27 2.42
CA SER A 170 -21.15 2.88 2.82
C SER A 170 -20.24 1.86 2.11
N ASP A 171 -19.47 2.28 1.11
CA ASP A 171 -18.60 1.37 0.37
C ASP A 171 -17.35 0.97 1.16
N ASP A 172 -16.98 -0.29 1.06
CA ASP A 172 -15.65 -0.77 1.48
C ASP A 172 -14.63 -0.40 0.40
N LEU A 173 -13.47 0.11 0.82
CA LEU A 173 -12.41 0.55 -0.07
C LEU A 173 -11.10 -0.17 0.23
N GLU A 174 -10.36 -0.50 -0.82
CA GLU A 174 -8.97 -0.95 -0.74
C GLU A 174 -8.08 0.11 -1.38
N ILE A 175 -7.09 0.60 -0.63
CA ILE A 175 -6.22 1.71 -1.04
C ILE A 175 -4.79 1.20 -1.19
N ALA A 176 -4.18 1.47 -2.33
CA ALA A 176 -2.80 1.09 -2.61
C ALA A 176 -2.06 2.20 -3.37
N LEU A 177 -0.77 2.33 -3.10
CA LEU A 177 0.12 3.17 -3.91
C LEU A 177 0.43 2.45 -5.22
N THR A 178 0.22 3.14 -6.33
CA THR A 178 0.41 2.62 -7.68
C THR A 178 1.41 3.51 -8.41
N PRO A 179 2.62 3.01 -8.74
CA PRO A 179 3.58 3.81 -9.49
C PRO A 179 3.04 4.09 -10.88
N LEU A 180 3.30 5.29 -11.41
CA LEU A 180 2.82 5.69 -12.74
C LEU A 180 3.21 4.71 -13.84
N SER A 181 4.40 4.09 -13.74
CA SER A 181 4.90 3.09 -14.70
C SER A 181 4.09 1.80 -14.74
N SER A 182 3.26 1.53 -13.74
CA SER A 182 2.35 0.37 -13.72
C SER A 182 1.00 0.66 -14.39
N LEU A 183 0.70 1.92 -14.72
CA LEU A 183 -0.52 2.27 -15.45
C LEU A 183 -0.41 1.87 -16.92
N SER A 184 -1.11 0.80 -17.28
CA SER A 184 -1.24 0.28 -18.63
C SER A 184 -2.54 0.72 -19.33
N GLY A 185 -2.76 0.22 -20.56
CA GLY A 185 -3.99 0.43 -21.33
C GLY A 185 -5.28 -0.02 -20.62
N GLU A 186 -5.18 -0.98 -19.70
CA GLU A 186 -6.33 -1.48 -18.92
C GLU A 186 -6.91 -0.40 -17.98
N HIS A 187 -6.09 0.55 -17.54
CA HIS A 187 -6.49 1.61 -16.63
C HIS A 187 -7.03 2.86 -17.33
N THR A 188 -7.07 2.89 -18.66
CA THR A 188 -7.42 4.10 -19.44
C THR A 188 -8.75 4.70 -19.02
N ARG A 189 -9.79 3.88 -18.80
CA ARG A 189 -11.08 4.36 -18.30
C ARG A 189 -10.97 5.02 -16.92
N ALA A 190 -10.28 4.37 -15.98
CA ALA A 190 -10.08 4.89 -14.63
C ALA A 190 -9.27 6.20 -14.63
N VAL A 191 -8.26 6.31 -15.51
CA VAL A 191 -7.48 7.53 -15.71
C VAL A 191 -8.34 8.66 -16.25
N THR A 192 -9.13 8.42 -17.29
CA THR A 192 -10.03 9.44 -17.88
C THR A 192 -10.99 9.97 -16.83
N GLU A 193 -11.64 9.08 -16.05
CA GLU A 193 -12.56 9.47 -14.99
C GLU A 193 -11.84 10.22 -13.87
N ALA A 194 -10.69 9.73 -13.41
CA ALA A 194 -9.87 10.42 -12.40
C ALA A 194 -9.54 11.85 -12.79
N VAL A 195 -9.20 12.10 -14.06
CA VAL A 195 -8.90 13.44 -14.57
C VAL A 195 -10.14 14.32 -14.56
N ARG A 196 -11.32 13.79 -14.92
CA ARG A 196 -12.59 14.52 -14.92
C ARG A 196 -13.04 14.91 -13.51
N THR A 197 -12.89 13.98 -12.57
CA THR A 197 -13.28 14.16 -11.16
C THR A 197 -12.24 14.89 -10.33
N SER A 198 -11.05 15.15 -10.88
CA SER A 198 -9.98 15.89 -10.20
C SER A 198 -10.29 17.39 -10.16
N PRO A 199 -10.00 18.08 -9.04
CA PRO A 199 -9.99 19.53 -9.02
C PRO A 199 -8.84 20.08 -9.88
N THR A 200 -8.84 21.38 -10.12
CA THR A 200 -7.84 22.07 -10.98
C THR A 200 -6.38 21.70 -10.67
N PRO A 201 -5.91 21.67 -9.40
CA PRO A 201 -4.55 21.25 -9.09
C PRO A 201 -4.23 19.80 -9.53
N GLY A 202 -5.16 18.87 -9.32
CA GLY A 202 -5.05 17.48 -9.77
C GLY A 202 -5.03 17.36 -11.30
N ARG A 203 -5.91 18.08 -12.01
CA ARG A 203 -5.89 18.16 -13.49
C ARG A 203 -4.57 18.70 -14.02
N ASN A 204 -3.99 19.68 -13.33
CA ASN A 204 -2.66 20.21 -13.68
C ASN A 204 -1.55 19.17 -13.46
N ALA A 205 -1.64 18.36 -12.39
CA ALA A 205 -0.72 17.25 -12.15
C ALA A 205 -0.81 16.19 -13.26
N TRP A 206 -2.03 15.77 -13.63
CA TRP A 206 -2.24 14.89 -14.78
C TRP A 206 -1.68 15.46 -16.09
N ARG A 207 -1.85 16.77 -16.34
CA ARG A 207 -1.24 17.41 -17.52
C ARG A 207 0.29 17.36 -17.50
N ARG A 208 0.92 17.51 -16.33
CA ARG A 208 2.38 17.36 -16.18
C ARG A 208 2.80 15.92 -16.47
N ILE A 209 2.06 14.92 -15.97
CA ILE A 209 2.30 13.51 -16.27
C ILE A 209 2.23 13.26 -17.78
N ALA A 210 1.16 13.69 -18.45
CA ALA A 210 0.97 13.49 -19.89
C ALA A 210 2.08 14.09 -20.77
N LYS A 211 2.76 15.16 -20.31
CA LYS A 211 3.90 15.75 -21.02
C LYS A 211 5.16 14.88 -21.01
N HIS A 212 5.33 14.04 -19.99
CA HIS A 212 6.49 13.17 -19.83
C HIS A 212 6.27 11.76 -20.40
N LEU A 213 5.04 11.44 -20.80
CA LEU A 213 4.71 10.17 -21.43
C LEU A 213 4.92 10.22 -22.96
N PRO A 214 5.33 9.11 -23.59
CA PRO A 214 5.38 8.98 -25.05
C PRO A 214 4.05 9.35 -25.72
N ALA A 215 4.12 9.86 -26.95
CA ALA A 215 2.94 10.39 -27.63
C ALA A 215 1.84 9.34 -27.88
N ASP A 216 2.26 8.10 -28.11
CA ASP A 216 1.46 6.90 -28.37
C ASP A 216 1.07 6.13 -27.09
N HIS A 217 1.50 6.60 -25.91
CA HIS A 217 1.21 5.92 -24.65
C HIS A 217 -0.30 5.97 -24.33
N PRO A 218 -0.97 4.84 -24.05
CA PRO A 218 -2.43 4.80 -23.87
C PRO A 218 -2.91 5.68 -22.70
N VAL A 219 -2.17 5.72 -21.60
CA VAL A 219 -2.47 6.59 -20.45
C VAL A 219 -2.39 8.08 -20.83
N ARG A 220 -1.49 8.47 -21.73
CA ARG A 220 -1.40 9.87 -22.19
C ARG A 220 -2.67 10.27 -22.94
N SER A 221 -3.13 9.42 -23.83
CA SER A 221 -4.39 9.62 -24.56
C SER A 221 -5.58 9.73 -23.61
N ALA A 222 -5.68 8.82 -22.63
CA ALA A 222 -6.73 8.87 -21.60
C ALA A 222 -6.71 10.17 -20.79
N ILE A 223 -5.52 10.66 -20.41
CA ILE A 223 -5.40 11.95 -19.72
C ILE A 223 -5.90 13.09 -20.59
N ILE A 224 -5.50 13.13 -21.88
CA ILE A 224 -5.93 14.18 -22.80
C ILE A 224 -7.45 14.15 -22.98
N ASP A 225 -8.03 12.96 -23.11
CA ASP A 225 -9.49 12.80 -23.25
C ASP A 225 -10.25 13.21 -22.00
N GLY A 226 -9.71 12.95 -20.80
CA GLY A 226 -10.30 13.40 -19.54
C GLY A 226 -10.17 14.91 -19.29
N LEU A 227 -9.23 15.59 -19.96
CA LEU A 227 -9.04 17.03 -19.85
C LEU A 227 -10.02 17.85 -20.71
N ARG A 228 -10.64 17.22 -21.72
CA ARG A 228 -11.66 17.82 -22.60
C ARG A 228 -12.99 17.95 -21.87
#